data_AF-A0A7L3Q4C1-F1
#
_entry.id   AF-A0A7L3Q4C1-F1
#
_cell.length_a   1.000
_cell.length_b   1.000
_cell.length_c   1.000
_cell.angle_alpha   90.00
_cell.angle_beta   90.00
_cell.angle_gamma   90.00
#
_symmetry.space_group_name_H-M   'P 1'
#
loop_
_entity.id
_entity.type
_entity.pdbx_description
1 polymer ?
#
loop_
_entity_poly.entity_id
_entity_poly.type
_entity_poly.pdbx_seq_one_letter_code
_entity_poly.pdbx_strand_id
1 'polypeptide(L)'
;SAPQLGVPLRVFAAELSPARCARYPPALRQAHRIEPFPLRVLVNPALRVLDTRLVTAPEGCASIHGFSAYVPRHWAVHVSGVDELGVPVSWEASGWAARIIQHEMDHLDGILYIDRMDPRTFTNVGWMELLD
;
A
#
# COMPACT_ATOMS: atom_id res chain seq x y z
N SER A 1 0.90 -8.15 -4.87
CA SER A 1 2.14 -8.94 -4.76
C SER A 1 1.96 -10.34 -5.39
N ALA A 2 3.05 -11.02 -5.76
CA ALA A 2 3.00 -12.36 -6.35
C ALA A 2 2.31 -13.43 -5.48
N PRO A 3 2.45 -13.43 -4.13
CA PRO A 3 1.71 -14.35 -3.26
C PRO A 3 0.18 -14.27 -3.44
N GLN A 4 -0.38 -13.10 -3.76
CA GLN A 4 -1.82 -12.95 -4.00
C GLN A 4 -2.30 -13.69 -5.26
N LEU A 5 -1.39 -14.10 -6.13
CA LEU A 5 -1.65 -14.92 -7.32
C LEU A 5 -1.22 -16.40 -7.12
N GLY A 6 -0.91 -16.81 -5.88
CA GLY A 6 -0.46 -18.17 -5.57
C GLY A 6 1.00 -18.46 -5.92
N VAL A 7 1.80 -17.43 -6.23
CA VAL A 7 3.21 -17.58 -6.59
C VAL A 7 4.09 -17.17 -5.40
N PRO A 8 4.82 -18.10 -4.75
CA PRO A 8 5.57 -17.83 -3.52
C PRO A 8 6.93 -17.16 -3.79
N LEU A 9 6.95 -16.12 -4.64
CA LEU A 9 8.15 -15.33 -4.95
C LEU A 9 8.05 -13.94 -4.33
N ARG A 10 9.20 -13.37 -3.98
CA ARG A 10 9.30 -12.01 -3.42
C ARG A 10 9.22 -10.96 -4.52
N VAL A 11 8.02 -10.79 -5.09
CA VAL A 11 7.76 -9.84 -6.18
C VAL A 11 6.50 -9.04 -5.87
N PHE A 12 6.56 -7.72 -6.01
CA PHE A 12 5.34 -6.90 -6.08
C PHE A 12 5.41 -5.90 -7.22
N ALA A 13 4.24 -5.44 -7.66
CA ALA A 13 4.10 -4.34 -8.59
C ALA A 13 3.14 -3.31 -7.98
N ALA A 14 3.46 -2.03 -8.15
CA ALA A 14 2.65 -0.93 -7.65
C ALA A 14 2.53 0.16 -8.70
N GLU A 15 1.34 0.73 -8.84
CA GLU A 15 1.05 1.88 -9.70
C GLU A 15 -0.07 2.69 -9.06
N LEU A 16 0.05 4.01 -9.12
CA LEU A 16 -1.06 4.91 -8.87
C LEU A 16 -1.16 5.92 -10.02
N SER A 17 -2.10 5.68 -10.93
CA SER A 17 -2.28 6.56 -12.09
C SER A 17 -2.97 7.88 -11.71
N PRO A 18 -2.81 8.96 -12.50
CA PRO A 18 -3.52 10.22 -12.28
C PRO A 18 -5.05 10.04 -12.19
N ALA A 19 -5.62 9.16 -13.02
CA ALA A 19 -7.04 8.86 -13.01
C ALA A 19 -7.49 8.16 -11.71
N ARG A 20 -6.66 7.30 -11.12
CA ARG A 20 -6.93 6.69 -9.81
C ARG A 20 -6.80 7.70 -8.68
N CYS A 21 -5.77 8.57 -8.70
CA CYS A 21 -5.66 9.68 -7.76
C CYS A 21 -6.91 10.57 -7.77
N ALA A 22 -7.42 10.91 -8.96
CA ALA A 22 -8.57 11.80 -9.12
C ALA A 22 -9.86 11.29 -8.45
N ARG A 23 -9.97 9.98 -8.16
CA ARG A 23 -11.10 9.39 -7.44
C ARG A 23 -11.15 9.77 -5.95
N TYR A 24 -10.02 10.20 -5.38
CA TYR A 24 -9.97 10.65 -3.99
C TYR A 24 -10.35 12.14 -3.89
N PRO A 25 -11.17 12.56 -2.91
CA PRO A 25 -11.43 13.97 -2.63
C PRO A 25 -10.16 14.82 -2.47
N PRO A 26 -10.13 16.08 -2.95
CA PRO A 26 -8.92 16.92 -2.89
C PRO A 26 -8.31 17.05 -1.49
N ALA A 27 -9.15 17.18 -0.45
CA ALA A 27 -8.69 17.26 0.94
C ALA A 27 -7.96 15.98 1.39
N LEU A 28 -8.46 14.80 1.00
CA LEU A 28 -7.81 13.53 1.30
C LEU A 28 -6.50 13.37 0.53
N ARG A 29 -6.46 13.80 -0.74
CA ARG A 29 -5.21 13.77 -1.52
C ARG A 29 -4.12 14.61 -0.88
N GLN A 30 -4.46 15.81 -0.41
CA GLN A 30 -3.54 16.70 0.28
C GLN A 30 -3.10 16.11 1.63
N ALA A 31 -4.04 15.66 2.46
CA ALA A 31 -3.75 15.15 3.81
C ALA A 31 -2.84 13.90 3.80
N HIS A 32 -2.99 13.03 2.80
CA HIS A 32 -2.26 11.76 2.74
C HIS A 32 -1.19 11.68 1.65
N ARG A 33 -0.90 12.80 0.95
CA ARG A 33 0.05 12.82 -0.18
C ARG A 33 -0.29 11.74 -1.23
N ILE A 34 -1.54 11.74 -1.70
CA ILE A 34 -2.00 10.82 -2.73
C ILE A 34 -1.61 11.40 -4.09
N GLU A 35 -0.39 11.09 -4.53
CA GLU A 35 0.22 11.59 -5.76
C GLU A 35 0.48 10.44 -6.73
N PRO A 36 0.33 10.64 -8.05
CA PRO A 36 0.52 9.57 -9.01
C PRO A 36 1.98 9.17 -9.10
N PHE A 37 2.22 7.88 -9.33
CA PHE A 37 3.52 7.33 -9.66
C PHE A 37 3.38 6.25 -10.74
N PRO A 38 4.34 6.14 -11.67
CA PRO A 38 4.29 5.15 -12.74
C PRO A 38 4.37 3.74 -12.18
N LEU A 39 4.03 2.75 -13.00
CA LEU A 39 4.23 1.34 -12.67
C LEU A 39 5.68 1.11 -12.23
N ARG A 40 5.83 0.44 -11.08
CA ARG A 40 7.10 -0.05 -10.57
C ARG A 40 6.95 -1.52 -10.25
N VAL A 41 7.88 -2.32 -10.73
CA VAL A 41 8.03 -3.73 -10.37
C VAL A 41 9.27 -3.85 -9.49
N LEU A 42 9.14 -4.58 -8.38
CA LEU A 42 10.25 -4.86 -7.49
C LEU A 42 10.33 -6.37 -7.24
N VAL A 43 11.47 -6.93 -7.56
CA VAL A 43 11.90 -8.30 -7.29
C VAL A 43 12.92 -8.28 -6.15
N ASN A 44 12.76 -9.21 -5.21
CA ASN A 44 13.55 -9.33 -3.98
C ASN A 44 13.70 -7.99 -3.22
N PRO A 45 12.59 -7.26 -2.96
CA PRO A 45 12.68 -5.96 -2.33
C PRO A 45 13.14 -6.06 -0.86
N ALA A 46 13.88 -5.05 -0.44
CA ALA A 46 14.20 -4.75 0.94
C ALA A 46 13.67 -3.36 1.28
N LEU A 47 13.09 -3.21 2.48
CA LEU A 47 12.49 -1.96 2.95
C LEU A 47 13.25 -1.43 4.16
N ARG A 48 13.46 -0.11 4.19
CA ARG A 48 13.97 0.65 5.34
C ARG A 48 13.01 1.80 5.65
N VAL A 49 12.67 1.99 6.92
CA VAL A 49 11.87 3.14 7.36
C VAL A 49 12.74 4.41 7.35
N LEU A 50 12.23 5.49 6.76
CA LEU A 50 12.90 6.80 6.72
C LEU A 50 12.27 7.78 7.73
N ASP A 51 10.96 7.69 7.94
CA ASP A 51 10.22 8.48 8.92
C ASP A 51 9.29 7.54 9.70
N THR A 52 9.56 7.38 11.00
CA THR A 52 8.83 6.47 11.87
C THR A 52 7.45 6.96 12.27
N ARG A 53 7.09 8.23 11.99
CA ARG A 53 5.76 8.77 12.28
C ARG A 53 4.68 7.87 11.69
N LEU A 54 3.75 7.43 12.54
CA LEU A 54 2.62 6.62 12.11
C LEU A 54 1.48 7.50 11.63
N VAL A 55 0.97 7.19 10.44
CA VAL A 55 -0.24 7.80 9.88
C VAL A 55 -1.27 6.72 9.66
N THR A 56 -2.45 6.93 10.23
CA THR A 56 -3.57 5.98 10.19
C THR A 56 -4.56 6.41 9.11
N ALA A 57 -4.93 5.49 8.23
CA ALA A 57 -5.89 5.71 7.14
C ALA A 57 -6.55 4.37 6.76
N PRO A 58 -7.73 4.37 6.11
CA PRO A 58 -8.39 3.14 5.69
C PRO A 58 -7.55 2.40 4.62
N GLU A 59 -7.39 1.10 4.80
CA GLU A 59 -6.83 0.15 3.83
C GLU A 59 -7.84 -0.94 3.51
N GLY A 60 -7.88 -1.34 2.24
CA GLY A 60 -8.51 -2.58 1.78
C GLY A 60 -7.48 -3.47 1.08
N CYS A 61 -7.86 -4.69 0.73
CA CYS A 61 -6.99 -5.64 0.04
C CYS A 61 -7.78 -6.47 -0.96
N ALA A 62 -7.23 -6.71 -2.14
CA ALA A 62 -7.86 -7.58 -3.14
C ALA A 62 -8.04 -9.03 -2.63
N SER A 63 -7.20 -9.48 -1.69
CA SER A 63 -7.29 -10.80 -1.05
C SER A 63 -8.33 -10.88 0.07
N ILE A 64 -8.88 -9.73 0.52
CA ILE A 64 -9.94 -9.64 1.54
C ILE A 64 -11.01 -8.71 1.00
N HIS A 65 -11.75 -9.20 0.01
CA HIS A 65 -12.69 -8.39 -0.75
C HIS A 65 -13.89 -7.92 0.10
N GLY A 66 -14.31 -6.67 -0.11
CA GLY A 66 -15.50 -6.11 0.52
C GLY A 66 -15.30 -5.54 1.93
N PHE A 67 -14.08 -5.52 2.45
CA PHE A 67 -13.77 -5.00 3.79
C PHE A 67 -12.65 -3.95 3.77
N SER A 68 -12.71 -3.07 4.75
CA SER A 68 -11.73 -2.02 5.01
C SER A 68 -11.51 -1.86 6.52
N ALA A 69 -10.33 -1.41 6.92
CA ALA A 69 -10.07 -0.97 8.28
C ALA A 69 -8.97 0.09 8.31
N TYR A 70 -8.90 0.87 9.38
CA TYR A 70 -7.83 1.83 9.57
C TYR A 70 -6.54 1.13 9.99
N VAL A 71 -5.46 1.38 9.25
CA VAL A 71 -4.15 0.76 9.48
C VAL A 71 -3.09 1.84 9.69
N PRO A 72 -2.29 1.79 10.78
CA PRO A 72 -1.16 2.68 10.96
C PRO A 72 0.01 2.25 10.05
N ARG A 73 0.62 3.22 9.36
CA ARG A 73 1.81 3.01 8.51
C ARG A 73 2.85 4.07 8.78
N HIS A 74 4.14 3.74 8.63
CA HIS A 74 5.21 4.72 8.67
C HIS A 74 5.06 5.72 7.53
N TRP A 75 5.35 6.99 7.80
CA TRP A 75 5.10 8.07 6.86
C TRP A 75 6.00 8.01 5.63
N ALA A 76 7.26 7.61 5.80
CA ALA A 76 8.21 7.51 4.70
C ALA A 76 9.07 6.26 4.81
N VAL A 77 9.32 5.64 3.65
CA VAL A 77 10.13 4.43 3.51
C VAL A 77 11.03 4.54 2.28
N HIS A 78 12.14 3.83 2.33
CA HIS A 78 12.99 3.52 1.20
C HIS A 78 12.82 2.05 0.88
N VAL A 79 12.57 1.73 -0.39
CA VAL A 79 12.54 0.36 -0.87
C VAL A 79 13.56 0.19 -2.00
N SER A 80 14.31 -0.89 -1.95
CA SER A 80 15.32 -1.23 -2.96
C SER A 80 15.18 -2.68 -3.41
N GLY A 81 15.56 -2.99 -4.63
CA GLY A 81 15.54 -4.34 -5.20
C GLY A 81 16.07 -4.32 -6.62
N VAL A 82 15.53 -5.19 -7.48
CA VAL A 82 15.73 -5.13 -8.93
C VAL A 82 14.38 -5.11 -9.65
N ASP A 83 14.33 -4.62 -10.88
CA ASP A 83 13.16 -4.74 -11.75
C ASP A 83 13.07 -6.13 -12.42
N GLU A 84 12.10 -6.31 -13.32
CA GLU A 84 11.89 -7.55 -14.06
C GLU A 84 13.03 -7.91 -15.03
N LEU A 85 13.91 -6.95 -15.35
CA LEU A 85 15.09 -7.12 -16.19
C LEU A 85 16.37 -7.32 -15.36
N GLY A 86 16.27 -7.30 -14.02
CA GLY A 86 17.41 -7.42 -13.11
C GLY A 86 18.18 -6.12 -12.90
N VAL A 87 17.66 -4.98 -13.35
CA VAL A 87 18.29 -3.66 -13.15
C VAL A 87 17.99 -3.17 -11.73
N PRO A 88 18.98 -2.64 -10.99
CA PRO A 88 18.76 -2.12 -9.65
C PRO A 88 17.71 -1.01 -9.58
N VAL A 89 16.77 -1.14 -8.64
CA VAL A 89 15.73 -0.15 -8.35
C VAL A 89 15.93 0.39 -6.93
N SER A 90 15.82 1.71 -6.78
CA SER A 90 15.83 2.41 -5.50
C SER A 90 14.72 3.45 -5.49
N TRP A 91 13.84 3.39 -4.48
CA TRP A 91 12.68 4.26 -4.39
C TRP A 91 12.44 4.74 -2.97
N GLU A 92 12.63 6.04 -2.75
CA GLU A 92 12.15 6.72 -1.55
C GLU A 92 10.73 7.22 -1.78
N ALA A 93 9.83 6.87 -0.88
CA ALA A 93 8.42 7.23 -0.95
C ALA A 93 7.93 7.78 0.39
N SER A 94 6.93 8.64 0.33
CA SER A 94 6.21 9.14 1.51
C SER A 94 4.71 9.16 1.26
N GLY A 95 3.92 9.30 2.32
CA GLY A 95 2.46 9.38 2.23
C GLY A 95 1.85 8.10 1.65
N TRP A 96 0.94 8.25 0.69
CA TRP A 96 0.16 7.13 0.15
C TRP A 96 1.01 6.08 -0.58
N ALA A 97 2.05 6.52 -1.30
CA ALA A 97 2.99 5.60 -1.95
C ALA A 97 3.74 4.74 -0.93
N ALA A 98 4.20 5.34 0.19
CA ALA A 98 4.85 4.60 1.28
C ALA A 98 3.90 3.59 1.93
N ARG A 99 2.60 3.93 2.07
CA ARG A 99 1.56 3.01 2.55
C ARG A 99 1.42 1.80 1.62
N ILE A 100 1.30 2.02 0.31
CA ILE A 100 1.17 0.94 -0.68
C ILE A 100 2.40 0.02 -0.61
N ILE A 101 3.61 0.57 -0.57
CA ILE A 101 4.84 -0.24 -0.47
C ILE A 101 4.83 -1.11 0.80
N GLN A 102 4.50 -0.54 1.96
CA GLN A 102 4.43 -1.30 3.22
C GLN A 102 3.40 -2.42 3.16
N HIS A 103 2.24 -2.18 2.54
CA HIS A 103 1.20 -3.19 2.34
C HIS A 103 1.69 -4.34 1.43
N GLU A 104 2.33 -4.00 0.31
CA GLU A 104 2.85 -5.01 -0.61
C GLU A 104 4.03 -5.80 -0.02
N MET A 105 4.89 -5.14 0.77
CA MET A 105 5.96 -5.79 1.52
C MET A 105 5.42 -6.78 2.55
N ASP A 106 4.39 -6.40 3.30
CA ASP A 106 3.73 -7.29 4.27
C ASP A 106 3.27 -8.59 3.60
N HIS A 107 2.68 -8.52 2.40
CA HIS A 107 2.28 -9.72 1.67
C HIS A 107 3.45 -10.66 1.36
N LEU A 108 4.66 -10.13 1.10
CA LEU A 108 5.84 -10.96 0.84
C LEU A 108 6.32 -11.71 2.09
N ASP A 109 5.93 -11.22 3.27
CA ASP A 109 6.24 -11.80 4.57
C ASP A 109 5.04 -12.54 5.18
N GLY A 110 3.96 -12.74 4.40
CA GLY A 110 2.76 -13.45 4.84
C GLY A 110 1.87 -12.68 5.82
N ILE A 111 2.06 -11.36 5.92
CA ILE A 111 1.29 -10.46 6.79
C ILE A 111 0.16 -9.81 5.96
N LEU A 112 -1.03 -9.71 6.54
CA LEU A 112 -2.18 -9.03 5.95
C LEU A 112 -2.51 -7.76 6.75
N TYR A 113 -3.26 -6.84 6.13
CA TYR A 113 -3.65 -5.59 6.81
C TYR A 113 -4.50 -5.84 8.07
N ILE A 114 -5.24 -6.94 8.12
CA ILE A 114 -6.04 -7.35 9.28
C ILE A 114 -5.18 -7.74 10.50
N ASP A 115 -3.90 -8.06 10.29
CA ASP A 115 -2.95 -8.31 11.38
C ASP A 115 -2.42 -6.99 12.00
N ARG A 116 -2.68 -5.84 11.36
CA ARG A 116 -2.16 -4.52 11.76
C ARG A 116 -3.24 -3.48 12.05
N MET A 117 -4.49 -3.72 11.65
CA MET A 117 -5.57 -2.74 11.73
C MET A 117 -5.99 -2.39 13.17
N ASP A 118 -6.65 -1.23 13.37
CA ASP A 118 -7.50 -1.03 14.56
C ASP A 118 -8.76 -1.90 14.40
N PRO A 119 -8.94 -2.95 15.23
CA PRO A 119 -10.02 -3.91 15.06
C PRO A 119 -11.42 -3.29 15.22
N ARG A 120 -11.54 -2.15 15.90
CA ARG A 120 -12.82 -1.45 16.06
C ARG A 120 -13.27 -0.71 14.79
N THR A 121 -12.39 -0.61 13.80
CA THR A 121 -12.64 0.08 12.54
C THR A 121 -12.88 -0.88 11.37
N PHE A 122 -12.82 -2.19 11.61
CA PHE A 122 -13.08 -3.19 10.58
C PHE A 122 -14.54 -3.12 10.15
N THR A 123 -14.76 -2.81 8.87
CA THR A 123 -16.09 -2.55 8.33
C THR A 123 -16.23 -3.13 6.93
N ASN A 124 -17.46 -3.48 6.57
CA ASN A 124 -17.81 -3.86 5.21
C ASN A 124 -18.10 -2.60 4.39
N VAL A 125 -17.48 -2.49 3.21
CA VAL A 125 -17.51 -1.26 2.40
C VAL A 125 -18.90 -0.91 1.88
N GLY A 126 -19.78 -1.91 1.69
CA GLY A 126 -21.17 -1.67 1.28
C GLY A 126 -22.02 -0.98 2.34
N TRP A 127 -21.64 -1.05 3.62
CA TRP A 127 -22.33 -0.30 4.68
C TRP A 127 -21.97 1.18 4.66
N MET A 128 -20.76 1.54 4.20
CA MET A 128 -20.36 2.94 4.08
C MET A 128 -21.18 3.65 2.99
N GLU A 129 -21.41 2.98 1.85
CA GLU A 129 -22.20 3.52 0.74
C GLU A 129 -23.69 3.74 1.09
N LEU A 130 -24.21 3.07 2.12
CA LEU A 130 -25.61 3.23 2.55
C LEU A 130 -25.80 4.35 3.58
N LEU A 131 -24.72 4.85 4.17
CA LEU A 131 -24.75 5.90 5.21
C LEU A 131 -24.33 7.28 4.69
N ASP A 132 -23.78 7.34 3.48
CA ASP A 132 -23.48 8.57 2.71
C ASP A 132 -24.67 8.96 1.81
#